data_AF-A0AAW8KLN0-F1
#
_entry.id   AF-A0AAW8KLN0-F1
#
_cell.length_a   1.000
_cell.length_b   1.000
_cell.length_c   1.000
_cell.angle_alpha   90.00
_cell.angle_beta   90.00
_cell.angle_gamma   90.00
#
_symmetry.space_group_name_H-M   'P 1'
#
loop_
_entity.id
_entity.type
_entity.pdbx_description
1 polymer ?
#
loop_
_entity_poly.entity_id
_entity_poly.type
_entity_poly.pdbx_seq_one_letter_code
_entity_poly.pdbx_strand_id
1 'polypeptide(L)'
;LTIGADDYITKPFNPLEVVARVKTQLRRYKKYNNISEDAIEKEVLEYDIRGLYINKKNHECKLFGEVINLTPIEFDILWYLCASEGEVVSSEQLFKEVWKEAYFENNNNTVMAHIG
;
A
#
# COMPACT_ATOMS: atom_id res chain seq x y z
N LEU A 1 26.66 -0.69 -35.19
CA LEU A 1 26.50 -1.12 -33.78
C LEU A 1 26.56 0.11 -32.90
N THR A 2 25.42 0.72 -32.60
CA THR A 2 25.26 1.75 -31.56
C THR A 2 23.79 1.73 -31.12
N ILE A 3 23.45 0.65 -30.41
CA ILE A 3 22.27 0.58 -29.54
C ILE A 3 22.57 1.49 -28.36
N GLY A 4 21.68 2.42 -28.01
CA GLY A 4 21.81 3.18 -26.77
C GLY A 4 21.23 4.58 -26.78
N ALA A 5 19.95 4.73 -27.17
CA ALA A 5 19.25 6.01 -27.06
C ALA A 5 17.76 5.85 -26.68
N ASP A 6 17.41 4.83 -25.90
CA ASP A 6 16.00 4.58 -25.50
C ASP A 6 15.64 5.10 -24.09
N ASP A 7 16.62 5.46 -23.25
CA ASP A 7 16.36 5.88 -21.87
C ASP A 7 16.35 7.40 -21.72
N TYR A 8 15.41 8.07 -22.38
CA TYR A 8 15.04 9.44 -22.02
C TYR A 8 13.64 9.48 -21.41
N ILE A 9 13.59 9.37 -20.08
CA ILE A 9 12.49 9.93 -19.30
C ILE A 9 12.92 11.36 -18.92
N THR A 10 11.98 12.30 -18.93
CA THR A 10 12.24 13.71 -18.63
C THR A 10 12.52 13.93 -17.15
N LYS A 11 13.73 14.37 -16.78
CA LYS A 11 14.08 14.74 -15.39
C LYS A 11 13.12 15.82 -14.84
N PRO A 12 12.74 15.79 -13.55
CA PRO A 12 13.19 14.89 -12.50
C PRO A 12 12.23 13.69 -12.32
N PHE A 13 12.75 12.48 -12.37
CA PHE A 13 12.05 11.25 -11.95
C PHE A 13 13.06 10.40 -11.20
N ASN A 14 12.61 9.71 -10.15
CA ASN A 14 13.45 8.77 -9.42
C ASN A 14 13.48 7.44 -10.22
N PRO A 15 14.64 6.96 -10.71
CA PRO A 15 14.73 5.69 -11.43
C PRO A 15 14.13 4.49 -10.67
N LEU A 16 14.18 4.52 -9.33
CA LEU A 16 13.56 3.51 -8.48
C LEU A 16 12.03 3.49 -8.60
N GLU A 17 11.42 4.66 -8.75
CA GLU A 17 9.97 4.80 -8.92
C GLU A 17 9.51 4.17 -10.24
N VAL A 18 10.26 4.40 -11.31
CA VAL A 18 9.94 3.85 -12.63
C VAL A 18 10.03 2.32 -12.60
N VAL A 19 11.12 1.78 -12.05
CA VAL A 19 11.29 0.32 -11.90
C VAL A 19 10.19 -0.27 -11.02
N ALA A 20 9.81 0.39 -9.94
CA ALA A 20 8.72 -0.03 -9.07
C ALA A 20 7.37 -0.04 -9.79
N ARG A 21 7.04 1.01 -10.56
CA ARG A 21 5.81 1.05 -11.38
C ARG A 21 5.77 -0.11 -12.38
N VAL A 22 6.87 -0.39 -13.07
CA VAL A 22 6.96 -1.52 -14.02
C VAL A 22 6.74 -2.86 -13.30
N LYS A 23 7.40 -3.09 -12.15
CA LYS A 23 7.24 -4.32 -11.36
C LYS A 23 5.81 -4.50 -10.83
N THR A 24 5.20 -3.43 -10.30
CA THR A 24 3.80 -3.40 -9.85
C THR A 24 2.85 -3.79 -11.00
N GLN A 25 3.02 -3.20 -12.18
CA GLN A 25 2.15 -3.51 -13.33
C GLN A 25 2.31 -4.95 -13.82
N LEU A 26 3.53 -5.50 -13.83
CA LEU A 26 3.77 -6.90 -14.19
C LEU A 26 3.18 -7.89 -13.15
N ARG A 27 3.24 -7.58 -11.86
CA ARG A 27 2.62 -8.39 -10.80
C ARG A 27 1.10 -8.40 -10.94
N ARG A 28 0.48 -7.23 -11.17
CA ARG A 28 -0.95 -7.11 -11.45
C ARG A 28 -1.36 -7.96 -12.66
N TYR A 29 -0.63 -7.86 -13.77
CA TYR A 29 -0.90 -8.65 -14.98
C TYR A 29 -0.83 -10.17 -14.74
N LYS A 30 0.18 -10.66 -14.01
CA LYS A 30 0.28 -12.08 -13.65
C LYS A 30 -0.86 -12.56 -12.75
N LYS A 31 -1.36 -11.71 -11.86
CA LYS A 31 -2.49 -12.03 -10.97
C LYS A 31 -3.79 -12.17 -11.77
N TYR A 32 -4.06 -11.24 -12.69
CA TYR A 32 -5.25 -11.28 -13.54
C TYR A 32 -5.26 -12.48 -14.51
N ASN A 33 -4.10 -12.87 -15.06
CA ASN A 33 -4.01 -14.00 -15.99
C ASN A 33 -4.11 -15.39 -15.33
N ASN A 34 -4.05 -15.48 -13.99
CA ASN A 34 -4.19 -16.73 -13.24
C ASN A 34 -5.58 -16.87 -12.59
N ILE A 35 -6.54 -16.00 -12.91
CA ILE A 35 -7.92 -16.12 -12.43
C ILE A 35 -8.67 -17.08 -13.37
N SER A 36 -8.50 -18.38 -13.13
CA SER A 36 -9.51 -19.37 -13.50
C SER A 36 -10.80 -19.08 -12.72
N GLU A 37 -11.93 -19.19 -13.42
CA GLU A 37 -13.29 -18.65 -13.19
C GLU A 37 -14.03 -18.92 -11.86
N ASP A 38 -13.39 -19.42 -10.80
CA ASP A 38 -14.06 -19.64 -9.51
C ASP A 38 -13.97 -18.39 -8.62
N ALA A 39 -14.88 -17.44 -8.88
CA ALA A 39 -15.15 -16.27 -8.07
C ALA A 39 -15.87 -16.65 -6.75
N ILE A 40 -15.14 -17.32 -5.87
CA ILE A 40 -15.43 -17.27 -4.43
C ILE A 40 -14.80 -15.96 -3.93
N GLU A 41 -15.53 -15.22 -3.13
CA GLU A 41 -15.15 -13.98 -2.43
C GLU A 41 -13.82 -14.18 -1.67
N LYS A 42 -12.70 -14.07 -2.39
CA LYS A 42 -11.37 -14.27 -1.82
C LYS A 42 -11.06 -13.06 -0.97
N GLU A 43 -10.78 -13.29 0.31
CA GLU A 43 -10.26 -12.26 1.23
C GLU A 43 -9.11 -11.52 0.54
N VAL A 44 -9.17 -10.19 0.53
CA VAL A 44 -8.08 -9.37 -0.01
C VAL A 44 -6.91 -9.45 0.98
N LEU A 45 -5.83 -10.13 0.57
CA LEU A 45 -4.66 -10.37 1.42
C LEU A 45 -3.51 -9.38 1.17
N GLU A 46 -3.59 -8.57 0.11
CA GLU A 46 -2.53 -7.63 -0.27
C GLU A 46 -3.08 -6.45 -1.09
N TYR A 47 -2.44 -5.29 -0.92
CA TYR A 47 -2.64 -4.11 -1.74
C TYR A 47 -1.31 -3.70 -2.40
N ASP A 48 -1.41 -3.12 -3.59
CA ASP A 48 -0.27 -2.66 -4.38
C ASP A 48 -0.64 -1.34 -5.04
N ILE A 49 -0.47 -0.23 -4.34
CA ILE A 49 -0.99 1.09 -4.70
C ILE A 49 0.19 2.04 -4.92
N ARG A 50 0.39 2.51 -6.15
CA ARG A 50 1.40 3.54 -6.49
C ARG A 50 2.82 3.25 -5.95
N GLY A 51 3.23 1.98 -5.90
CA GLY A 51 4.54 1.58 -5.41
C GLY A 51 4.57 1.21 -3.92
N LEU A 52 3.50 1.48 -3.16
CA LEU A 52 3.27 0.89 -1.85
C LEU A 52 2.71 -0.52 -2.02
N TYR A 53 3.41 -1.50 -1.48
CA TYR A 53 2.95 -2.87 -1.38
C TYR A 53 2.78 -3.22 0.10
N ILE A 54 1.61 -3.72 0.48
CA ILE A 54 1.31 -4.18 1.83
C ILE A 54 0.62 -5.54 1.76
N ASN A 55 1.05 -6.47 2.60
CA ASN A 55 0.52 -7.83 2.63
C ASN A 55 0.19 -8.26 4.06
N LYS A 56 -1.09 -8.60 4.28
CA LYS A 56 -1.65 -8.96 5.59
C LYS A 56 -1.18 -10.32 6.07
N LYS A 57 -0.88 -11.25 5.15
CA LYS A 57 -0.52 -12.63 5.50
C LYS A 57 0.86 -12.70 6.16
N ASN A 58 1.81 -11.89 5.69
CA ASN A 58 3.19 -11.89 6.19
C ASN A 58 3.57 -10.60 6.94
N HIS A 59 2.61 -9.68 7.15
CA HIS A 59 2.85 -8.37 7.76
C HIS A 59 4.02 -7.61 7.12
N GLU A 60 4.15 -7.71 5.79
CA GLU A 60 5.22 -7.05 5.04
C GLU A 60 4.71 -5.77 4.38
N CYS A 61 5.47 -4.69 4.55
CA CYS A 61 5.26 -3.43 3.84
C CYS A 61 6.51 -3.08 3.02
N LYS A 62 6.32 -2.65 1.77
CA LYS A 62 7.38 -2.19 0.88
C LYS A 62 6.97 -0.91 0.18
N LEU A 63 7.87 0.06 0.09
CA LEU A 63 7.70 1.25 -0.73
C LEU A 63 8.76 1.25 -1.83
N PHE A 64 8.30 1.30 -3.07
CA PHE A 64 9.15 1.19 -4.27
C PHE A 64 10.06 -0.07 -4.28
N GLY A 65 9.62 -1.12 -3.59
CA GLY A 65 10.33 -2.39 -3.48
C GLY A 65 11.30 -2.50 -2.30
N GLU A 66 11.54 -1.40 -1.57
CA GLU A 66 12.32 -1.42 -0.33
C GLU A 66 11.41 -1.74 0.86
N VAL A 67 11.87 -2.60 1.77
CA VAL A 67 11.10 -3.01 2.96
C VAL A 67 11.03 -1.83 3.93
N ILE A 68 9.81 -1.51 4.37
CA ILE A 68 9.57 -0.57 5.46
C ILE A 68 9.21 -1.37 6.71
N ASN A 69 9.96 -1.14 7.78
CA ASN A 69 9.63 -1.67 9.10
C ASN A 69 8.56 -0.77 9.72
N LEU A 70 7.36 -1.32 9.90
CA LEU A 70 6.26 -0.68 10.58
C LEU A 70 6.05 -1.34 11.95
N THR A 71 5.64 -0.55 12.94
CA THR A 71 5.04 -1.10 14.14
C THR A 71 3.69 -1.77 13.80
N PRO A 72 3.16 -2.66 14.65
CA PRO A 72 1.86 -3.29 14.40
C PRO A 72 0.73 -2.27 14.17
N ILE A 73 0.74 -1.17 14.93
CA ILE A 73 -0.26 -0.09 14.81
C ILE A 73 -0.13 0.63 13.47
N GLU A 74 1.08 1.03 13.07
CA GLU A 74 1.31 1.70 11.79
C GLU A 74 0.93 0.80 10.61
N PHE A 75 1.17 -0.51 10.73
CA PHE A 75 0.72 -1.49 9.74
C PHE A 75 -0.81 -1.51 9.64
N ASP A 76 -1.51 -1.58 10.76
CA ASP A 76 -2.97 -1.64 10.79
C ASP A 76 -3.61 -0.34 10.27
N ILE A 77 -3.03 0.82 10.60
CA ILE A 77 -3.42 2.13 10.03
C ILE A 77 -3.29 2.08 8.51
N LEU A 78 -2.12 1.69 8.00
CA LEU A 78 -1.86 1.70 6.56
C LEU A 78 -2.73 0.67 5.83
N TRP A 79 -2.94 -0.49 6.43
CA TRP A 79 -3.84 -1.52 5.93
C TRP A 79 -5.27 -1.00 5.80
N TYR A 80 -5.78 -0.34 6.84
CA TYR A 80 -7.12 0.24 6.84
C TYR A 80 -7.27 1.30 5.74
N LEU A 81 -6.31 2.22 5.63
CA LEU A 81 -6.32 3.25 4.60
C LEU A 81 -6.23 2.67 3.18
N CYS A 82 -5.49 1.57 2.98
CA CYS A 82 -5.46 0.87 1.70
C CYS A 82 -6.80 0.17 1.40
N ALA A 83 -7.49 -0.35 2.41
CA ALA A 83 -8.80 -0.97 2.24
C ALA A 83 -9.91 0.07 1.94
N SER A 84 -9.79 1.27 2.48
CA SER A 84 -10.68 2.42 2.22
C SER A 84 -10.18 3.33 1.09
N GLU A 85 -9.44 2.78 0.11
CA GLU A 85 -8.90 3.57 -1.01
C GLU A 85 -10.00 4.35 -1.73
N GLY A 86 -9.85 5.68 -1.81
CA GLY A 86 -10.80 6.57 -2.49
C GLY A 86 -11.86 7.17 -1.58
N GLU A 87 -11.92 6.81 -0.30
CA GLU A 87 -12.83 7.37 0.68
C GLU A 87 -12.12 8.30 1.67
N VAL A 88 -12.84 9.31 2.18
CA VAL A 88 -12.33 10.17 3.25
C VAL A 88 -12.53 9.44 4.58
N VAL A 89 -11.42 9.02 5.19
CA VAL A 89 -11.41 8.41 6.53
C VAL A 89 -11.21 9.50 7.58
N SER A 90 -12.14 9.63 8.53
CA SER A 90 -11.98 10.53 9.66
C SER A 90 -11.02 9.95 10.72
N SER A 91 -10.38 10.81 11.50
CA SER A 91 -9.50 10.37 12.60
C SER A 91 -10.24 9.50 13.63
N GLU A 92 -11.51 9.80 13.89
CA GLU A 92 -12.37 9.01 14.76
C GLU A 92 -12.63 7.60 14.20
N GLN A 93 -12.96 7.51 12.91
CA GLN A 93 -13.20 6.24 12.23
C GLN A 93 -11.93 5.39 12.19
N LEU A 94 -10.79 5.99 11.84
CA LEU A 94 -9.49 5.31 11.83
C LEU A 94 -9.14 4.78 13.23
N PHE A 95 -9.33 5.60 14.27
CA PHE A 95 -9.05 5.21 15.65
C PHE A 95 -9.90 4.00 16.06
N LYS A 96 -11.21 4.06 15.81
CA LYS A 96 -12.15 2.99 16.16
C LYS A 96 -11.79 1.65 15.49
N GLU A 97 -11.42 1.68 14.22
CA GLU A 97 -11.16 0.48 13.44
C GLU A 97 -9.78 -0.15 13.75
N VAL A 98 -8.76 0.69 13.97
CA VAL A 98 -7.40 0.23 14.28
C VAL A 98 -7.26 -0.22 15.74
N TRP A 99 -7.74 0.60 16.69
CA TRP A 99 -7.60 0.29 18.12
C TRP A 99 -8.71 -0.61 18.66
N LYS A 100 -9.82 -0.80 17.93
CA LYS A 100 -10.97 -1.65 18.32
C LYS A 100 -11.59 -1.30 19.68
N GLU A 101 -11.34 -0.09 20.18
CA GLU A 101 -11.86 0.44 21.44
C GLU A 101 -12.89 1.55 21.20
N ALA A 102 -13.76 1.79 22.18
CA ALA A 102 -14.68 2.91 22.15
C ALA A 102 -13.88 4.22 22.12
N TYR A 103 -14.17 5.08 21.16
CA TYR A 103 -13.53 6.38 21.01
C TYR A 103 -13.72 7.21 22.29
N PHE A 104 -12.61 7.54 22.96
CA PHE A 104 -12.58 8.54 24.02
C PHE A 104 -12.05 9.85 23.42
N GLU A 105 -12.80 10.93 23.54
CA GLU A 105 -12.61 12.24 22.87
C GLU A 105 -11.21 12.88 23.05
N ASN A 106 -10.35 12.36 23.93
CA ASN A 106 -8.99 12.85 24.19
C ASN A 106 -7.87 12.18 23.33
N ASN A 107 -8.18 11.24 22.45
CA ASN A 107 -7.17 10.41 21.76
C ASN A 107 -6.77 10.87 20.34
N ASN A 108 -7.20 12.05 19.89
CA ASN A 108 -6.79 12.59 18.59
C ASN A 108 -5.26 12.71 18.45
N ASN A 109 -4.55 12.87 19.58
CA ASN A 109 -3.10 12.97 19.61
C ASN A 109 -2.40 11.66 19.23
N THR A 110 -3.03 10.50 19.50
CA THR A 110 -2.45 9.18 19.24
C THR A 110 -2.43 8.85 17.76
N VAL A 111 -3.46 9.25 17.01
CA VAL A 111 -3.49 9.13 15.55
C VAL A 111 -2.46 10.06 14.92
N MET A 112 -2.39 11.32 15.37
CA MET A 112 -1.42 12.30 14.86
C MET A 112 0.04 11.87 15.08
N ALA A 113 0.36 11.19 16.18
CA ALA A 113 1.72 10.72 16.46
C ALA A 113 2.26 9.72 15.42
N HIS A 114 1.38 9.02 14.70
CA HIS A 114 1.75 8.00 13.71
C HIS A 114 1.58 8.46 12.25
N ILE A 115 0.99 9.64 11.99
CA ILE A 115 0.76 10.19 10.64
C ILE A 115 1.80 11.28 10.25
N GLY A 116 2.77 11.55 11.14
CA GLY A 116 3.82 12.57 10.96
C GLY A 116 4.93 12.21 9.99
#